data_AF-A0A8H5K4N8-F1
#
_entry.id   AF-A0A8H5K4N8-F1
#
_cell.length_a   1.000
_cell.length_b   1.000
_cell.length_c   1.000
_cell.angle_alpha   90.00
_cell.angle_beta   90.00
_cell.angle_gamma   90.00
#
_symmetry.space_group_name_H-M   'P 1'
#
loop_
_entity.id
_entity.type
_entity.pdbx_description
1 polymer ?
#
loop_
_entity_poly.entity_id
_entity_poly.type
_entity_poly.pdbx_seq_one_letter_code
_entity_poly.pdbx_strand_id
1 'polypeptide(L)'
;MAESLEKEKVNELGAVESQKQGEMAQPNELRRDFKPHQVFMFSIACAIGTGLVIGTGSALSRGGPGSLLIAYILIGITVFFVMTAIGEMATFLPMNKGFGGYATRMVDPALGFATGWNYFFKYIIATPTNLTAAGLVIQFWRPDLNVAIWITIFGIAILTVNVLHVNSFGETEF
;
A
#
# COMPACT_ATOMS: atom_id res chain seq x y z
N MET A 1 -19.67 -45.01 -37.16
CA MET A 1 -18.53 -45.48 -36.33
C MET A 1 -17.28 -44.63 -36.57
N ALA A 2 -16.98 -44.18 -37.80
CA ALA A 2 -15.86 -43.25 -38.05
C ALA A 2 -16.11 -41.81 -37.51
N GLU A 3 -17.34 -41.31 -37.63
CA GLU A 3 -17.71 -39.94 -37.21
C GLU A 3 -17.70 -39.72 -35.69
N SER A 4 -17.89 -40.78 -34.90
CA SER A 4 -17.81 -40.73 -33.44
C SER A 4 -16.37 -40.67 -32.93
N LEU A 5 -15.43 -41.30 -33.65
CA LEU A 5 -14.00 -41.30 -33.32
C LEU A 5 -13.34 -39.97 -33.66
N GLU A 6 -13.82 -39.27 -34.70
CA GLU A 6 -13.33 -37.94 -35.05
C GLU A 6 -13.80 -36.88 -34.06
N LYS A 7 -15.05 -36.96 -33.59
CA LYS A 7 -15.58 -36.09 -32.53
C LYS A 7 -14.87 -36.31 -31.19
N GLU A 8 -14.50 -37.55 -30.87
CA GLU A 8 -13.73 -37.87 -29.67
C GLU A 8 -12.29 -37.32 -29.76
N LYS A 9 -11.62 -37.49 -30.92
CA LYS A 9 -10.29 -36.90 -31.15
C LYS A 9 -10.27 -35.38 -31.17
N VAL A 10 -11.29 -34.73 -31.72
CA VAL A 10 -11.41 -33.25 -31.70
C VAL A 10 -11.68 -32.75 -30.28
N ASN A 11 -12.43 -33.50 -29.48
CA ASN A 11 -12.67 -33.18 -28.09
C ASN A 11 -11.43 -33.41 -27.21
N GLU A 12 -10.64 -34.45 -27.49
CA GLU A 12 -9.34 -34.69 -26.84
C GLU A 12 -8.28 -33.66 -27.26
N LEU A 13 -8.22 -33.27 -28.54
CA LEU A 13 -7.33 -32.18 -29.00
C LEU A 13 -7.70 -30.83 -28.38
N GLY A 14 -9.00 -30.52 -28.27
CA GLY A 14 -9.47 -29.33 -27.56
C GLY A 14 -9.21 -29.36 -26.05
N ALA A 15 -9.28 -30.54 -25.43
CA ALA A 15 -8.93 -30.73 -24.02
C ALA A 15 -7.41 -30.60 -23.79
N VAL A 16 -6.57 -31.10 -24.72
CA VAL A 16 -5.11 -30.98 -24.65
C VAL A 16 -4.62 -29.56 -24.95
N GLU A 17 -5.28 -28.80 -25.83
CA GLU A 17 -5.01 -27.36 -26.01
C GLU A 17 -5.48 -26.53 -24.81
N SER A 18 -6.64 -26.85 -24.23
CA SER A 18 -7.12 -26.20 -23.01
C SER A 18 -6.27 -26.52 -21.78
N GLN A 19 -5.61 -27.69 -21.73
CA GLN A 19 -4.65 -28.03 -20.67
C GLN A 19 -3.25 -27.43 -20.91
N LYS A 20 -2.83 -27.25 -22.17
CA LYS A 20 -1.56 -26.54 -22.48
C LYS A 20 -1.62 -25.02 -22.29
N GLN A 21 -2.80 -24.42 -22.29
CA GLN A 21 -2.97 -23.01 -21.89
C GLN A 21 -2.94 -22.82 -20.35
N GLY A 22 -2.82 -23.91 -19.57
CA GLY A 22 -2.72 -23.90 -18.11
C GLY A 22 -1.30 -24.14 -17.57
N GLU A 23 -0.29 -24.32 -18.42
CA GLU A 23 1.07 -24.69 -18.01
C GLU A 23 2.13 -23.76 -18.65
N MET A 24 1.97 -22.47 -18.40
CA MET A 24 3.12 -21.59 -18.18
C MET A 24 2.94 -20.98 -16.79
N ALA A 25 3.46 -21.65 -15.78
CA ALA A 25 3.69 -21.05 -14.48
C ALA A 25 4.62 -19.84 -14.66
N GLN A 26 4.03 -18.65 -14.85
CA GLN A 26 4.72 -17.39 -14.63
C GLN A 26 4.82 -17.20 -13.11
N PRO A 27 6.01 -17.03 -12.54
CA PRO A 27 6.20 -17.04 -11.10
C PRO A 27 5.86 -15.67 -10.50
N ASN A 28 4.60 -15.18 -10.60
CA ASN A 28 4.07 -14.10 -9.76
C ASN A 28 2.58 -13.77 -10.00
N GLU A 29 1.66 -14.73 -9.93
CA GLU A 29 0.26 -14.37 -9.78
C GLU A 29 0.03 -13.87 -8.34
N LEU A 30 0.04 -12.55 -8.15
CA LEU A 30 -0.44 -11.95 -6.91
C LEU A 30 -1.90 -12.36 -6.73
N ARG A 31 -2.17 -13.15 -5.71
CA ARG A 31 -3.53 -13.45 -5.27
C ARG A 31 -4.23 -12.13 -4.94
N ARG A 32 -5.25 -11.81 -5.74
CA ARG A 32 -6.06 -10.61 -5.55
C ARG A 32 -7.10 -10.88 -4.47
N ASP A 33 -6.62 -11.13 -3.24
CA ASP A 33 -7.46 -11.54 -2.12
C ASP A 33 -8.28 -10.38 -1.53
N PHE A 34 -7.89 -9.13 -1.83
CA PHE A 34 -8.59 -7.94 -1.36
C PHE A 34 -9.74 -7.53 -2.27
N LYS A 35 -10.95 -7.50 -1.70
CA LYS A 35 -12.16 -7.02 -2.38
C LYS A 35 -12.06 -5.50 -2.60
N PRO A 36 -12.65 -4.95 -3.68
CA PRO A 36 -12.58 -3.52 -3.99
C PRO A 36 -13.01 -2.59 -2.84
N HIS A 37 -14.03 -2.98 -2.08
CA HIS A 37 -14.49 -2.19 -0.94
C HIS A 37 -13.47 -2.12 0.20
N GLN A 38 -12.67 -3.18 0.41
CA GLN A 38 -11.63 -3.20 1.44
C GLN A 38 -10.48 -2.27 1.07
N VAL A 39 -10.11 -2.26 -0.21
CA VAL A 39 -9.07 -1.35 -0.74
C VAL A 39 -9.53 0.11 -0.64
N PHE A 40 -10.80 0.39 -0.94
CA PHE A 40 -11.38 1.73 -0.81
C PHE A 40 -11.41 2.21 0.64
N MET A 41 -11.87 1.35 1.56
CA MET A 41 -11.89 1.67 3.00
C MET A 41 -10.48 1.93 3.53
N PHE A 42 -9.49 1.13 3.12
CA PHE A 42 -8.09 1.34 3.47
C PHE A 42 -7.56 2.69 2.94
N SER A 43 -7.93 3.06 1.71
CA SER A 43 -7.51 4.32 1.09
C SER A 43 -8.06 5.53 1.85
N ILE A 44 -9.33 5.49 2.28
CA ILE A 44 -9.93 6.54 3.12
C ILE A 44 -9.22 6.64 4.47
N ALA A 45 -8.97 5.51 5.13
CA ALA A 45 -8.27 5.48 6.41
C ALA A 45 -6.86 6.09 6.30
N CYS A 46 -6.13 5.77 5.23
CA CYS A 46 -4.81 6.34 4.96
C CYS A 46 -4.85 7.85 4.65
N ALA A 47 -5.89 8.31 3.93
CA ALA A 47 -6.05 9.71 3.58
C ALA A 47 -6.35 10.59 4.80
N ILE A 48 -7.14 10.08 5.76
CA ILE A 48 -7.44 10.81 7.00
C ILE A 48 -6.19 10.84 7.88
N GLY A 49 -5.56 9.71 8.15
CA GLY A 49 -4.24 9.62 8.78
C GLY A 49 -4.06 10.35 10.13
N THR A 50 -2.89 10.18 10.74
CA THR A 50 -2.48 10.88 11.97
C THR A 50 -2.02 12.32 11.69
N GLY A 51 -1.51 12.57 10.47
CA GLY A 51 -1.01 13.86 10.03
C GLY A 51 -2.07 14.95 9.93
N LEU A 52 -3.30 14.60 9.53
CA LEU A 52 -4.43 15.54 9.54
C LEU A 52 -4.76 15.98 10.97
N VAL A 53 -4.79 15.05 11.93
CA VAL A 53 -5.24 15.37 13.30
C VAL A 53 -4.20 16.21 14.04
N ILE A 54 -2.93 15.80 14.01
CA ILE A 54 -1.87 16.45 14.81
C ILE A 54 -1.24 17.62 14.04
N GLY A 55 -1.02 17.45 12.73
CA GLY A 55 -0.42 18.48 11.89
C GLY A 55 -1.33 19.70 11.75
N THR A 56 -2.62 19.50 11.51
CA THR A 56 -3.58 20.60 11.31
C THR A 56 -3.75 21.44 12.57
N GLY A 57 -3.75 20.85 13.77
CA GLY A 57 -3.83 21.60 15.03
C GLY A 57 -2.67 22.59 15.19
N SER A 58 -1.44 22.14 14.89
CA SER A 58 -0.26 23.00 14.93
C SER A 58 -0.24 24.05 13.83
N ALA A 59 -0.68 23.70 12.62
CA ALA A 59 -0.75 24.62 11.48
C ALA A 59 -1.82 25.69 11.70
N LEU A 60 -2.96 25.32 12.28
CA LEU A 60 -4.04 26.24 12.61
C LEU A 60 -3.62 27.26 13.69
N SER A 61 -2.93 26.79 14.74
CA SER A 61 -2.43 27.66 15.81
C SER A 61 -1.40 28.67 15.31
N ARG A 62 -0.58 28.32 14.32
CA ARG A 62 0.51 29.18 13.83
C ARG A 62 0.09 30.09 12.66
N GLY A 63 -0.74 29.59 11.74
CA GLY A 63 -1.09 30.29 10.51
C GLY A 63 -2.52 30.82 10.44
N GLY A 64 -3.40 30.46 11.38
CA GLY A 64 -4.82 30.79 11.33
C GLY A 64 -5.62 30.01 10.28
N PRO A 65 -6.96 30.08 10.30
CA PRO A 65 -7.84 29.24 9.48
C PRO A 65 -7.75 29.54 7.97
N GLY A 66 -7.50 30.79 7.60
CA GLY A 66 -7.41 31.19 6.18
C GLY A 66 -6.21 30.59 5.46
N SER A 67 -5.03 30.62 6.08
CA SER A 67 -3.82 30.04 5.48
C SER A 67 -3.90 28.52 5.39
N LEU A 68 -4.52 27.87 6.38
CA LEU A 68 -4.75 26.45 6.39
C LEU A 68 -5.62 26.00 5.20
N LEU A 69 -6.73 26.71 4.94
CA LEU A 69 -7.64 26.41 3.83
C LEU A 69 -6.91 26.56 2.48
N ILE A 70 -6.19 27.66 2.29
CA ILE A 70 -5.42 27.90 1.05
C ILE A 70 -4.37 26.81 0.83
N ALA A 71 -3.64 26.42 1.89
CA ALA A 71 -2.66 25.34 1.81
C ALA A 71 -3.32 24.01 1.42
N TYR A 72 -4.47 23.67 2.03
CA TYR A 72 -5.21 22.44 1.69
C TYR A 72 -5.66 22.41 0.23
N ILE A 73 -6.16 23.53 -0.31
CA ILE A 73 -6.56 23.61 -1.72
C ILE A 73 -5.36 23.42 -2.65
N LEU A 74 -4.26 24.14 -2.40
CA LEU A 74 -3.07 24.08 -3.27
C LEU A 74 -2.43 22.68 -3.30
N ILE A 75 -2.27 22.06 -2.12
CA ILE A 75 -1.74 20.71 -2.03
C ILE A 75 -2.74 19.71 -2.64
N GLY A 76 -4.05 19.87 -2.38
CA GLY A 76 -5.09 19.01 -2.94
C GLY A 76 -5.10 18.99 -4.46
N ILE A 77 -4.98 20.15 -5.11
CA ILE A 77 -4.89 20.25 -6.58
C ILE A 77 -3.63 19.54 -7.09
N THR A 78 -2.49 19.75 -6.44
CA THR A 78 -1.23 19.10 -6.83
C THR A 78 -1.32 17.58 -6.74
N VAL A 79 -1.87 17.06 -5.63
CA VAL A 79 -2.08 15.62 -5.43
C VAL A 79 -3.08 15.05 -6.44
N PHE A 80 -4.13 15.80 -6.79
CA PHE A 80 -5.10 15.39 -7.81
C PHE A 80 -4.45 15.17 -9.18
N PHE A 81 -3.60 16.09 -9.63
CA PHE A 81 -2.86 15.93 -10.88
C PHE A 81 -1.91 14.74 -10.84
N VAL A 82 -1.18 14.56 -9.74
CA VAL A 82 -0.25 13.43 -9.56
C VAL A 82 -1.01 12.10 -9.59
N MET A 83 -2.12 11.99 -8.87
CA MET A 83 -2.91 10.76 -8.80
C MET A 83 -3.56 10.43 -10.16
N THR A 84 -4.00 11.44 -10.91
CA THR A 84 -4.54 11.27 -12.26
C THR A 84 -3.46 10.74 -13.22
N ALA A 85 -2.26 11.33 -13.21
CA ALA A 85 -1.14 10.86 -14.01
C ALA A 85 -0.76 9.41 -13.66
N ILE A 86 -0.72 9.06 -12.37
CA ILE A 86 -0.46 7.68 -11.93
C ILE A 86 -1.57 6.73 -12.40
N GLY A 87 -2.83 7.18 -12.36
CA GLY A 87 -3.96 6.41 -12.86
C GLY A 87 -3.85 6.07 -14.34
N GLU A 88 -3.48 7.03 -15.18
CA GLU A 88 -3.23 6.81 -16.61
C GLU A 88 -2.06 5.84 -16.85
N MET A 89 -0.98 5.97 -16.08
CA MET A 89 0.15 5.04 -16.15
C MET A 89 -0.25 3.62 -15.73
N ALA A 90 -1.10 3.49 -14.71
CA ALA A 90 -1.54 2.19 -14.18
C ALA A 90 -2.49 1.45 -15.12
N THR A 91 -3.34 2.17 -15.86
CA THR A 91 -4.25 1.57 -16.86
C THR A 91 -3.55 1.25 -18.17
N PHE A 92 -2.55 2.03 -18.57
CA PHE A 92 -1.80 1.80 -19.80
C PHE A 92 -0.89 0.57 -19.73
N LEU A 93 -0.18 0.37 -18.60
CA LEU A 93 0.73 -0.77 -18.40
C LEU A 93 0.57 -1.33 -16.98
N PRO A 94 -0.35 -2.28 -16.74
CA PRO A 94 -0.51 -2.88 -15.42
C PRO A 94 0.74 -3.70 -15.08
N MET A 95 1.53 -3.24 -14.12
CA MET A 95 2.73 -3.92 -13.64
C MET A 95 2.62 -4.19 -12.14
N ASN A 96 2.95 -5.41 -11.74
CA ASN A 96 2.93 -5.85 -10.34
C ASN A 96 4.11 -5.32 -9.49
N LYS A 97 4.94 -4.41 -10.04
CA LYS A 97 6.18 -3.91 -9.39
C LYS A 97 5.98 -2.65 -8.55
N GLY A 98 4.73 -2.22 -8.32
CA GLY A 98 4.41 -1.03 -7.54
C GLY A 98 4.95 0.27 -8.13
N PHE A 99 4.89 1.37 -7.35
CA PHE A 99 5.24 2.71 -7.83
C PHE A 99 6.69 2.84 -8.36
N GLY A 100 7.66 2.20 -7.69
CA GLY A 100 9.06 2.19 -8.16
C GLY A 100 9.24 1.49 -9.51
N GLY A 101 8.42 0.48 -9.81
CA GLY A 101 8.41 -0.19 -11.11
C GLY A 101 7.93 0.71 -12.25
N TYR A 102 6.91 1.54 -12.00
CA TYR A 102 6.44 2.54 -12.97
C TYR A 102 7.51 3.59 -13.25
N ALA A 103 8.18 4.10 -12.22
CA ALA A 103 9.27 5.08 -12.35
C ALA A 103 10.48 4.56 -13.15
N THR A 104 10.89 3.32 -12.89
CA THR A 104 12.00 2.66 -13.60
C THR A 104 11.70 2.49 -15.10
N ARG A 105 10.44 2.21 -15.44
CA ARG A 105 10.05 1.86 -16.82
C ARG A 105 9.74 3.07 -17.69
N MET A 106 9.15 4.12 -17.11
CA MET A 106 8.64 5.28 -17.86
C MET A 106 9.59 6.48 -17.87
N VAL A 107 10.48 6.60 -16.88
CA VAL A 107 11.40 7.74 -16.80
C VAL A 107 12.83 7.29 -16.99
N ASP A 108 13.40 6.61 -15.99
CA ASP A 108 14.79 6.14 -16.03
C ASP A 108 15.05 5.09 -14.92
N PRO A 109 15.90 4.07 -15.16
CA PRO A 109 16.27 3.10 -14.14
C PRO A 109 16.90 3.71 -12.87
N ALA A 110 17.67 4.79 -12.97
CA ALA A 110 18.25 5.48 -11.82
C ALA A 110 17.17 6.18 -10.98
N LEU A 111 16.14 6.72 -11.62
CA LEU A 111 14.99 7.33 -10.93
C LEU A 111 14.13 6.26 -10.25
N GLY A 112 14.01 5.08 -10.87
CA GLY A 112 13.47 3.87 -10.25
C GLY A 112 14.18 3.48 -8.95
N PHE A 113 15.52 3.46 -8.97
CA PHE A 113 16.32 3.18 -7.78
C PHE A 113 16.15 4.26 -6.70
N ALA A 114 16.22 5.55 -7.07
CA ALA A 114 16.05 6.66 -6.15
C ALA A 114 14.67 6.68 -5.49
N THR A 115 13.60 6.39 -6.24
CA THR A 115 12.25 6.29 -5.69
C THR A 115 12.12 5.11 -4.73
N GLY A 116 12.74 3.96 -5.00
CA GLY A 116 12.80 2.85 -4.06
C GLY A 116 13.40 3.26 -2.71
N TRP A 117 14.54 3.97 -2.75
CA TRP A 117 15.21 4.46 -1.54
C TRP A 117 14.40 5.53 -0.79
N ASN A 118 13.74 6.43 -1.52
CA ASN A 118 12.85 7.43 -0.94
C ASN A 118 11.67 6.78 -0.20
N TYR A 119 11.04 5.77 -0.82
CA TYR A 119 9.95 5.03 -0.19
C TYR A 119 10.41 4.25 1.05
N PHE A 120 11.61 3.66 1.01
CA PHE A 120 12.20 3.00 2.17
C PHE A 120 12.36 3.97 3.35
N PHE A 121 12.98 5.13 3.14
CA PHE A 121 13.11 6.14 4.19
C PHE A 121 11.77 6.68 4.67
N LYS A 122 10.81 6.89 3.76
CA LYS A 122 9.45 7.29 4.11
C LYS A 122 8.84 6.33 5.13
N TYR A 123 8.94 5.01 4.90
CA TYR A 123 8.34 4.02 5.81
C TYR A 123 9.10 3.89 7.13
N ILE A 124 10.44 3.98 7.12
CA ILE A 124 11.25 3.99 8.35
C ILE A 124 10.92 5.18 9.23
N ILE A 125 10.69 6.36 8.65
CA ILE A 125 10.39 7.59 9.39
C ILE A 125 8.91 7.63 9.80
N ALA A 126 8.00 7.22 8.92
CA ALA A 126 6.56 7.30 9.19
C ALA A 126 6.11 6.40 10.35
N THR A 127 6.73 5.22 10.51
CA THR A 127 6.37 4.27 11.57
C THR A 127 6.55 4.86 12.99
N PRO A 128 7.72 5.36 13.40
CA PRO A 128 7.91 6.00 14.69
C PRO A 128 7.14 7.32 14.82
N THR A 129 6.91 8.06 13.72
CA THR A 129 6.05 9.25 13.75
C THR A 129 4.62 8.90 14.13
N ASN A 130 4.05 7.82 13.60
CA ASN A 130 2.71 7.35 13.96
C ASN A 130 2.63 6.90 15.42
N LEU A 131 3.69 6.28 15.93
CA LEU A 131 3.78 5.85 17.32
C LEU A 131 3.83 7.05 18.28
N THR A 132 4.62 8.06 17.93
CA THR A 132 4.72 9.32 18.67
C THR A 132 3.38 10.07 18.65
N ALA A 133 2.74 10.11 17.48
CA ALA A 133 1.41 10.69 17.30
C ALA A 133 0.38 10.04 18.23
N ALA A 134 0.33 8.71 18.30
CA ALA A 134 -0.57 8.00 19.20
C ALA A 134 -0.32 8.36 20.68
N GLY A 135 0.95 8.47 21.08
CA GLY A 135 1.31 8.89 22.43
C GLY A 135 0.85 10.33 22.76
N LEU A 136 1.00 11.26 21.82
CA LEU A 136 0.55 12.66 21.97
C LEU A 136 -0.97 12.76 22.14
N VAL A 137 -1.73 11.93 21.41
CA VAL A 137 -3.19 11.89 21.55
C VAL A 137 -3.60 11.43 22.95
N ILE A 138 -2.92 10.45 23.55
CA ILE A 138 -3.22 10.01 24.92
C ILE A 138 -2.82 11.08 25.94
N GLN A 139 -1.68 11.74 25.72
CA GLN A 139 -1.23 12.83 26.58
C GLN A 139 -2.21 14.01 26.60
N PHE A 140 -2.96 14.25 25.52
CA PHE A 140 -4.03 15.26 25.50
C PHE A 140 -5.08 15.03 26.60
N TRP A 141 -5.42 13.77 26.91
CA TRP A 141 -6.39 13.42 27.94
C TRP A 141 -5.76 13.22 29.33
N ARG A 142 -4.49 12.80 29.36
CA ARG A 142 -3.71 12.53 30.58
C ARG A 142 -2.34 13.20 30.51
N PRO A 143 -2.27 14.52 30.76
CA PRO A 143 -1.03 15.29 30.62
C PRO A 143 0.02 14.94 31.67
N ASP A 144 -0.39 14.28 32.75
CA ASP A 144 0.43 13.78 33.85
C ASP A 144 1.36 12.62 33.45
N LEU A 145 1.07 11.94 32.34
CA LEU A 145 1.84 10.77 31.89
C LEU A 145 2.82 11.16 30.77
N ASN A 146 4.04 10.63 30.85
CA ASN A 146 5.06 10.82 29.82
C ASN A 146 4.71 10.02 28.55
N VAL A 147 4.75 10.68 27.39
CA VAL A 147 4.52 10.10 26.05
C VAL A 147 5.37 8.85 25.80
N ALA A 148 6.61 8.82 26.32
CA ALA A 148 7.55 7.71 26.15
C ALA A 148 7.00 6.37 26.66
N ILE A 149 6.15 6.39 27.69
CA ILE A 149 5.53 5.18 28.24
C ILE A 149 4.62 4.55 27.19
N TRP A 150 3.76 5.34 26.57
CA TRP A 150 2.81 4.89 25.55
C TRP A 150 3.49 4.47 24.25
N ILE A 151 4.54 5.19 23.84
CA ILE A 151 5.39 4.79 22.71
C ILE A 151 5.98 3.40 22.95
N THR A 152 6.51 3.15 24.15
CA THR A 152 7.13 1.85 24.50
C THR A 152 6.09 0.72 24.50
N ILE A 153 4.90 0.95 25.09
CA ILE A 153 3.82 -0.05 25.14
C ILE A 153 3.34 -0.42 23.73
N PHE A 154 3.02 0.56 22.90
CA PHE A 154 2.58 0.31 21.53
C PHE A 154 3.70 -0.27 20.67
N GLY A 155 4.95 0.15 20.89
CA GLY A 155 6.12 -0.42 20.22
C GLY A 155 6.30 -1.91 20.52
N ILE A 156 6.19 -2.29 21.79
CA ILE A 156 6.22 -3.71 22.21
C ILE A 156 5.05 -4.47 21.60
N ALA A 157 3.83 -3.92 21.62
CA ALA A 157 2.67 -4.58 21.03
C ALA A 157 2.87 -4.84 19.52
N ILE A 158 3.36 -3.85 18.77
CA ILE A 158 3.68 -3.99 17.34
C ILE A 158 4.76 -5.03 17.14
N LEU A 159 5.82 -5.02 17.95
CA LEU A 159 6.91 -6.00 17.86
C LEU A 159 6.38 -7.41 18.09
N THR A 160 5.56 -7.62 19.13
CA THR A 160 4.95 -8.93 19.43
C THR A 160 4.10 -9.42 18.27
N VAL A 161 3.24 -8.56 17.69
CA VAL A 161 2.43 -8.94 16.54
C VAL A 161 3.30 -9.30 15.33
N ASN A 162 4.36 -8.53 15.06
CA ASN A 162 5.27 -8.82 13.95
C ASN A 162 6.01 -10.15 14.15
N VAL A 163 6.47 -10.44 15.38
CA VAL A 163 7.15 -11.70 15.71
C VAL A 163 6.19 -12.90 15.63
N LEU A 164 4.94 -12.75 16.06
CA LEU A 164 3.95 -13.84 15.96
C LEU A 164 3.55 -14.11 14.49
N HIS A 165 3.40 -13.07 13.66
CA HIS A 165 3.07 -13.24 12.25
C HIS A 165 4.20 -13.92 11.47
N VAL A 166 5.45 -13.55 11.72
CA VAL A 166 6.60 -14.19 11.07
C VAL A 166 6.77 -15.64 11.55
N ASN A 167 6.44 -15.93 12.81
CA ASN A 167 6.48 -17.31 13.31
C ASN A 167 5.40 -18.18 12.67
N SER A 168 4.18 -17.67 12.49
CA SER A 168 3.13 -18.40 11.75
C SER A 168 3.49 -18.61 10.28
N PHE A 169 4.16 -17.65 9.63
CA PHE A 169 4.65 -17.83 8.26
C PHE A 169 5.78 -18.87 8.19
N GLY A 170 6.71 -18.85 9.15
CA GLY A 170 7.82 -19.81 9.24
C GLY A 170 7.39 -21.26 9.49
N GLU A 171 6.25 -21.48 10.15
CA GLU A 171 5.66 -22.82 10.33
C GLU A 171 4.82 -23.30 9.13
N THR A 172 4.50 -22.43 8.17
CA THR A 172 3.70 -22.80 6.98
C THR A 172 4.58 -23.14 5.76
N GLU A 173 5.90 -22.87 5.83
CA GLU A 173 6.90 -23.22 4.81
C GLU A 173 7.66 -24.54 5.10
N PHE A 174 7.35 -25.22 6.20
CA PHE A 174 7.77 -26.60 6.50
C PHE A 174 6.55 -27.52 6.67
#